data_AF-A0AA38JMK4-F1
#
_entry.id   AF-A0AA38JMK4-F1
#
_cell.length_a   1.000
_cell.length_b   1.000
_cell.length_c   1.000
_cell.angle_alpha   90.00
_cell.angle_beta   90.00
_cell.angle_gamma   90.00
#
_symmetry.space_group_name_H-M   'P 1'
#
loop_
_entity.id
_entity.type
_entity.pdbx_description
1 polymer ?
#
loop_
_entity_poly.entity_id
_entity_poly.type
_entity_poly.pdbx_seq_one_letter_code
_entity_poly.pdbx_strand_id
1 'polypeptide(L)'
;SRWNKAVIENILELVAIEKEQYKLEGELGIDVLRAMIWDFIKQAQCSWSSLNVRLTDEGRAETKDQARTRANDYRERRSNDSRLNSRKHQKFVRRRDGVKLVLQESELLSLSNLDRAKYQRAKDVLDKLGVEGQSSEEESDSEPGVLKVTVPHYRRRVVTEMMKDLDLRVKEVTDSVARQSGKR
;
A
#
# COMPACT_ATOMS: atom_id res chain seq x y z
N SER A 1 -29.26 -3.16 3.74
CA SER A 1 -30.54 -3.87 3.99
C SER A 1 -30.77 -3.96 5.50
N ARG A 2 -32.02 -4.17 5.97
CA ARG A 2 -32.30 -4.41 7.40
C ARG A 2 -31.56 -5.66 7.92
N TRP A 3 -31.48 -6.70 7.09
CA TRP A 3 -30.76 -7.93 7.39
C TRP A 3 -29.26 -7.71 7.64
N ASN A 4 -28.54 -6.98 6.77
CA ASN A 4 -27.11 -6.72 7.00
C ASN A 4 -26.87 -5.93 8.29
N LYS A 5 -27.74 -4.98 8.64
CA LYS A 5 -27.61 -4.22 9.90
C LYS A 5 -27.75 -5.14 11.11
N ALA A 6 -28.75 -6.03 11.10
CA ALA A 6 -28.92 -7.02 12.18
C ALA A 6 -27.72 -7.97 12.30
N VAL A 7 -27.17 -8.42 11.17
CA VAL A 7 -25.96 -9.26 11.16
C VAL A 7 -24.76 -8.51 11.74
N ILE A 8 -24.56 -7.24 11.40
CA ILE A 8 -23.46 -6.44 11.96
C ILE A 8 -23.61 -6.29 13.47
N GLU A 9 -24.78 -5.92 13.98
CA GLU A 9 -24.98 -5.74 15.42
C GLU A 9 -24.78 -7.07 16.19
N ASN A 10 -25.28 -8.19 15.67
CA ASN A 10 -25.04 -9.50 16.29
C ASN A 10 -23.54 -9.89 16.31
N ILE A 11 -22.81 -9.60 15.22
CA ILE A 11 -21.37 -9.88 15.17
C ILE A 11 -20.60 -8.95 16.12
N LEU A 12 -21.00 -7.68 16.25
CA LEU A 12 -20.41 -6.77 17.23
C LEU A 12 -20.56 -7.28 18.65
N GLU A 13 -21.74 -7.79 19.01
CA GLU A 13 -21.99 -8.39 20.33
C GLU A 13 -21.05 -9.57 20.59
N LEU A 14 -20.87 -10.46 19.61
CA LEU A 14 -19.94 -11.59 19.71
C LEU A 14 -18.48 -11.14 19.84
N VAL A 15 -18.05 -10.17 19.02
CA VAL A 15 -16.68 -9.62 19.07
C VAL A 15 -16.41 -8.91 20.40
N ALA A 16 -17.42 -8.27 21.00
CA ALA A 16 -17.29 -7.66 22.32
C ALA A 16 -17.12 -8.71 23.44
N ILE A 17 -17.81 -9.85 23.33
CA ILE A 17 -17.72 -10.96 24.31
C ILE A 17 -16.39 -11.72 24.18
N GLU A 18 -15.89 -11.90 22.96
CA GLU A 18 -14.73 -12.74 22.64
C GLU A 18 -13.49 -11.93 22.23
N LYS A 19 -13.38 -10.66 22.65
CA LYS A 19 -12.32 -9.72 22.24
C LYS A 19 -10.90 -10.27 22.36
N GLU A 20 -10.63 -11.07 23.39
CA GLU A 20 -9.32 -11.69 23.64
C GLU A 20 -8.96 -12.80 22.63
N GLN A 21 -9.96 -13.48 22.05
CA GLN A 21 -9.73 -14.57 21.11
C GLN A 21 -9.40 -14.06 19.70
N TYR A 22 -9.98 -12.93 19.30
CA TYR A 22 -9.82 -12.38 17.94
C TYR A 22 -8.54 -11.56 17.73
N LYS A 23 -7.65 -11.46 18.73
CA LYS A 23 -6.38 -10.72 18.65
C LYS A 23 -6.55 -9.31 18.05
N LEU A 24 -7.67 -8.65 18.37
CA LEU A 24 -7.90 -7.28 17.95
C LEU A 24 -7.00 -6.38 18.79
N GLU A 25 -5.86 -6.00 18.24
CA GLU A 25 -4.90 -5.12 18.91
C GLU A 25 -5.50 -3.71 19.05
N GLY A 26 -5.54 -3.21 20.28
CA GLY A 26 -5.98 -1.85 20.62
C GLY A 26 -7.46 -1.71 21.01
N GLU A 27 -7.81 -0.53 21.52
CA GLU A 27 -9.20 -0.13 21.78
C GLU A 27 -9.82 0.42 20.50
N LEU A 28 -10.36 -0.48 19.67
CA LEU A 28 -11.11 -0.09 18.48
C LEU A 28 -12.48 0.46 18.88
N GLY A 29 -12.80 1.67 18.41
CA GLY A 29 -14.14 2.24 18.57
C GLY A 29 -15.21 1.41 17.86
N ILE A 30 -16.44 1.41 18.38
CA ILE A 30 -17.56 0.61 17.85
C ILE A 30 -17.82 0.88 16.36
N ASP A 31 -17.63 2.12 15.90
CA ASP A 31 -17.83 2.49 14.50
C ASP A 31 -16.74 1.92 13.58
N VAL A 32 -15.52 1.76 14.10
CA VAL A 32 -14.42 1.11 13.37
C VAL A 32 -14.72 -0.38 13.22
N LEU A 33 -15.19 -1.04 14.30
CA LEU A 33 -15.61 -2.43 14.25
C LEU A 33 -16.78 -2.64 13.28
N ARG A 34 -17.77 -1.75 13.28
CA ARG A 34 -18.89 -1.77 12.32
C ARG A 34 -18.39 -1.69 10.88
N ALA A 35 -17.47 -0.77 10.60
CA ALA A 35 -16.89 -0.61 9.27
C ALA A 35 -16.13 -1.88 8.83
N MET A 36 -15.32 -2.46 9.72
CA MET A 36 -14.59 -3.70 9.46
C MET A 36 -15.53 -4.87 9.13
N ILE A 37 -16.57 -5.09 9.95
CA ILE A 37 -17.55 -6.16 9.72
C ILE A 37 -18.31 -5.92 8.40
N TRP A 38 -18.69 -4.68 8.12
CA TRP A 38 -19.32 -4.34 6.85
C TRP A 38 -18.44 -4.65 5.65
N ASP A 39 -17.14 -4.33 5.73
CA ASP A 39 -16.18 -4.65 4.68
C ASP A 39 -16.05 -6.16 4.49
N PHE A 40 -16.04 -6.96 5.55
CA PHE A 40 -16.05 -8.42 5.42
C PHE A 40 -17.32 -8.95 4.74
N ILE A 41 -18.48 -8.42 5.11
CA ILE A 41 -19.75 -8.78 4.45
C ILE A 41 -19.69 -8.41 2.97
N LYS A 42 -19.17 -7.23 2.63
CA LYS A 42 -19.00 -6.80 1.24
C LYS A 42 -18.02 -7.67 0.48
N GLN A 43 -16.91 -8.06 1.10
CA GLN A 43 -15.95 -9.00 0.51
C GLN A 43 -16.58 -10.36 0.24
N ALA A 44 -17.34 -10.90 1.20
CA ALA A 44 -18.07 -12.16 1.02
C ALA A 44 -19.10 -12.07 -0.10
N GLN A 45 -19.87 -10.98 -0.17
CA GLN A 45 -20.82 -10.71 -1.27
C GLN A 45 -20.12 -10.64 -2.62
N CYS A 46 -19.01 -9.89 -2.71
CA CYS A 46 -18.21 -9.80 -3.94
C CYS A 46 -17.67 -11.17 -4.34
N SER A 47 -17.15 -11.96 -3.38
CA SER A 47 -16.67 -13.32 -3.61
C SER A 47 -17.77 -14.24 -4.11
N TRP A 48 -18.94 -14.22 -3.48
CA TRP A 48 -20.11 -14.99 -3.91
C TRP A 48 -20.56 -14.60 -5.32
N SER A 49 -20.70 -13.30 -5.58
CA SER A 49 -21.08 -12.77 -6.89
C SER A 49 -20.05 -13.06 -7.99
N SER A 50 -18.79 -13.32 -7.62
CA SER A 50 -17.74 -13.60 -8.60
C SER A 50 -17.92 -14.97 -9.26
N LEU A 51 -18.55 -15.93 -8.57
CA LEU A 51 -18.82 -17.28 -9.07
C LEU A 51 -20.18 -17.41 -9.77
N ASN A 52 -21.04 -16.39 -9.66
CA ASN A 52 -22.29 -16.37 -10.38
C ASN A 52 -22.04 -16.23 -11.88
N VAL A 53 -22.78 -17.01 -12.65
CA VAL A 53 -22.83 -16.94 -14.11
C VAL A 53 -23.36 -15.56 -14.50
N ARG A 54 -22.61 -14.85 -15.36
CA ARG A 54 -23.03 -13.57 -15.94
C ARG A 54 -23.49 -13.75 -17.37
N LEU A 55 -24.17 -12.76 -17.91
CA LEU A 55 -24.39 -12.68 -19.35
C LEU A 55 -23.12 -12.11 -19.99
N THR A 56 -22.68 -12.71 -21.08
CA THR A 56 -21.65 -12.17 -21.96
C THR A 56 -22.21 -10.99 -22.76
N ASP A 57 -21.33 -10.24 -23.43
CA ASP A 57 -21.72 -9.12 -24.29
C ASP A 57 -22.65 -9.53 -25.43
N GLU A 58 -22.64 -10.81 -25.80
CA GLU A 58 -23.53 -11.43 -26.79
C GLU A 58 -24.90 -11.85 -26.21
N GLY A 59 -25.16 -11.54 -24.93
CA GLY A 59 -26.41 -11.90 -24.24
C GLY A 59 -26.52 -13.39 -23.87
N ARG A 60 -25.44 -14.16 -24.01
CA ARG A 60 -25.38 -15.58 -23.64
C ARG A 60 -24.92 -15.72 -22.18
N ALA A 61 -25.46 -16.68 -21.44
CA ALA A 61 -24.90 -17.04 -20.14
C ALA A 61 -23.48 -17.60 -20.26
N GLU A 62 -22.55 -17.07 -19.44
CA GLU A 62 -21.21 -17.62 -19.24
C GLU A 62 -21.29 -19.11 -18.85
N THR A 63 -20.33 -19.90 -19.30
CA THR A 63 -20.18 -21.28 -18.80
C THR A 63 -19.63 -21.27 -17.37
N LYS A 64 -19.80 -22.39 -16.65
CA LYS A 64 -19.23 -22.55 -15.31
C LYS A 64 -17.70 -22.37 -15.32
N ASP A 65 -17.03 -22.82 -16.37
CA ASP A 65 -15.58 -22.66 -16.51
C ASP A 65 -15.18 -21.20 -16.74
N GLN A 66 -15.92 -20.46 -17.56
CA GLN A 66 -15.69 -19.01 -17.76
C GLN A 66 -15.88 -18.22 -16.45
N ALA A 67 -16.95 -18.51 -15.70
CA ALA A 67 -17.19 -17.88 -14.40
C ALA A 67 -16.07 -18.21 -13.39
N ARG A 68 -15.56 -19.45 -13.41
CA ARG A 68 -14.44 -19.89 -12.57
C ARG A 68 -13.14 -19.18 -12.95
N THR A 69 -12.80 -19.10 -14.23
CA THR A 69 -11.63 -18.36 -14.71
C THR A 69 -11.69 -16.89 -14.29
N ARG A 70 -12.82 -16.22 -14.52
CA ARG A 70 -13.04 -14.83 -14.09
C ARG A 70 -12.87 -14.63 -12.58
N ALA A 71 -13.37 -15.57 -11.76
CA ALA A 71 -13.21 -15.52 -10.32
C ALA A 71 -11.74 -15.71 -9.89
N ASN A 72 -11.01 -16.58 -10.57
CA ASN A 72 -9.57 -16.79 -10.34
C ASN A 72 -8.77 -15.53 -10.72
N ASP A 73 -9.02 -14.96 -11.91
CA ASP A 73 -8.36 -13.72 -12.36
C ASP A 73 -8.60 -12.58 -11.37
N TYR A 74 -9.83 -12.44 -10.88
CA TYR A 74 -10.15 -11.42 -9.87
C TYR A 74 -9.40 -11.67 -8.55
N ARG A 75 -9.27 -12.92 -8.14
CA ARG A 75 -8.52 -13.29 -6.93
C ARG A 75 -7.03 -12.95 -7.09
N GLU A 76 -6.45 -13.26 -8.24
CA GLU A 76 -5.05 -12.98 -8.54
C GLU A 76 -4.79 -11.46 -8.60
N ARG A 77 -5.62 -10.71 -9.33
CA ARG A 77 -5.52 -9.23 -9.36
C ARG A 77 -5.60 -8.63 -7.97
N ARG A 78 -6.60 -9.02 -7.17
CA ARG A 78 -6.74 -8.53 -5.79
C ARG A 78 -5.51 -8.87 -4.93
N SER A 79 -4.98 -10.08 -5.05
CA SER A 79 -3.77 -10.51 -4.34
C SER A 79 -2.57 -9.63 -4.73
N ASN A 80 -2.40 -9.37 -6.02
CA ASN A 80 -1.37 -8.48 -6.53
C ASN A 80 -1.57 -7.04 -6.03
N ASP A 81 -2.77 -6.47 -6.11
CA ASP A 81 -3.09 -5.13 -5.62
C ASP A 81 -2.77 -4.98 -4.14
N SER A 82 -3.16 -5.97 -3.32
CA SER A 82 -2.84 -5.99 -1.88
C SER A 82 -1.33 -6.03 -1.63
N ARG A 83 -0.59 -6.84 -2.40
CA ARG A 83 0.87 -6.92 -2.32
C ARG A 83 1.53 -5.61 -2.71
N LEU A 84 1.07 -4.99 -3.81
CA LEU A 84 1.55 -3.70 -4.29
C LEU A 84 1.32 -2.61 -3.24
N ASN A 85 0.10 -2.51 -2.70
CA ASN A 85 -0.23 -1.52 -1.68
C ASN A 85 0.61 -1.70 -0.40
N SER A 86 0.77 -2.95 0.05
CA SER A 86 1.60 -3.27 1.22
C SER A 86 3.06 -2.83 1.02
N ARG A 87 3.62 -3.05 -0.17
CA ARG A 87 4.98 -2.62 -0.52
C ARG A 87 5.09 -1.09 -0.61
N LYS A 88 4.13 -0.43 -1.25
CA LYS A 88 4.06 1.05 -1.30
C LYS A 88 4.03 1.62 0.11
N HIS A 89 3.23 1.04 1.00
CA HIS A 89 3.15 1.46 2.40
C HIS A 89 4.48 1.30 3.13
N GLN A 90 5.11 0.12 3.05
CA GLN A 90 6.43 -0.11 3.66
C GLN A 90 7.51 0.84 3.11
N LYS A 91 7.46 1.15 1.82
CA LYS A 91 8.39 2.09 1.16
C LYS A 91 8.16 3.51 1.67
N PHE A 92 6.90 3.94 1.78
CA PHE A 92 6.53 5.24 2.34
C PHE A 92 7.04 5.40 3.77
N VAL A 93 6.77 4.42 4.64
CA VAL A 93 7.19 4.45 6.05
C VAL A 93 8.72 4.53 6.15
N ARG A 94 9.45 3.67 5.42
CA ARG A 94 10.92 3.70 5.40
C ARG A 94 11.48 5.05 4.95
N ARG A 95 10.93 5.64 3.88
CA ARG A 95 11.35 6.95 3.39
C ARG A 95 11.05 8.06 4.40
N ARG A 96 9.87 8.02 5.01
CA ARG A 96 9.45 9.02 5.99
C ARG A 96 10.38 9.02 7.20
N ASP A 97 10.71 7.84 7.70
CA ASP A 97 11.59 7.70 8.86
C ASP A 97 13.05 8.00 8.49
N GLY A 98 13.48 7.60 7.29
CA GLY A 98 14.80 7.93 6.76
C GLY A 98 15.03 9.43 6.56
N VAL A 99 14.08 10.17 6.00
CA VAL A 99 14.19 11.64 5.85
C VAL A 99 14.32 12.32 7.20
N LYS A 100 13.55 11.87 8.20
CA LYS A 100 13.66 12.40 9.57
C LYS A 100 15.06 12.16 10.12
N LEU A 101 15.61 10.96 9.94
CA LEU A 101 16.97 10.63 10.35
C LEU A 101 18.00 11.52 9.65
N VAL A 102 17.92 11.69 8.32
CA VAL A 102 18.84 12.55 7.55
C VAL A 102 18.82 14.00 8.05
N LEU A 103 17.64 14.52 8.39
CA LEU A 103 17.49 15.88 8.90
C LEU A 103 17.98 16.02 10.35
N GLN A 104 17.79 15.00 11.19
CA GLN A 104 18.27 14.95 12.57
C GLN A 104 19.80 14.83 12.63
N GLU A 105 20.37 13.90 11.87
CA GLU A 105 21.82 13.63 11.79
C GLU A 105 22.58 14.62 10.89
N SER A 106 22.02 15.82 10.72
CA SER A 106 22.56 16.83 9.80
C SER A 106 23.97 17.29 10.17
N GLU A 107 24.33 17.26 11.46
CA GLU A 107 25.67 17.58 11.96
C GLU A 107 26.66 16.44 11.70
N LEU A 108 26.24 15.18 11.90
CA LEU A 108 27.04 13.99 11.59
C LEU A 108 27.37 13.87 10.09
N LEU A 109 26.52 14.47 9.25
CA LEU A 109 26.63 14.42 7.79
C LEU A 109 27.24 15.69 7.19
N SER A 110 27.60 16.68 8.02
CA SER A 110 28.06 18.01 7.57
C SER A 110 27.19 18.57 6.44
N LEU A 111 25.85 18.43 6.57
CA LEU A 111 24.94 18.83 5.50
C LEU A 111 25.04 20.33 5.26
N SER A 112 25.21 20.72 3.99
CA SER A 112 25.11 22.12 3.62
C SER A 112 23.68 22.64 3.86
N ASN A 113 23.54 23.95 4.05
CA ASN A 113 22.21 24.58 4.16
C ASN A 113 21.33 24.29 2.92
N LEU A 114 21.96 24.17 1.74
CA LEU A 114 21.27 23.82 0.49
C LEU A 114 20.74 22.38 0.53
N ASP A 115 21.55 21.42 1.00
CA ASP A 115 21.15 20.02 1.13
C ASP A 115 20.06 19.85 2.18
N ARG A 116 20.16 20.57 3.30
CA ARG A 116 19.10 20.59 4.31
C ARG A 116 17.78 21.07 3.70
N ALA A 117 17.80 22.16 2.93
CA ALA A 117 16.62 22.65 2.23
C ALA A 117 16.09 21.65 1.18
N LYS A 118 16.99 20.95 0.46
CA LYS A 118 16.63 19.88 -0.48
C LYS A 118 15.87 18.75 0.22
N TYR A 119 16.41 18.21 1.32
CA TYR A 119 15.77 17.11 2.05
C TYR A 119 14.51 17.53 2.79
N GLN A 120 14.43 18.78 3.27
CA GLN A 120 13.19 19.33 3.81
C GLN A 120 12.10 19.40 2.74
N ARG A 121 12.42 19.86 1.53
CA ARG A 121 11.47 19.86 0.42
C ARG A 121 11.07 18.44 0.02
N ALA A 122 12.02 17.50 0.03
CA ALA A 122 11.73 16.08 -0.23
C ALA A 122 10.76 15.50 0.81
N LYS A 123 10.91 15.87 2.09
CA LYS A 123 9.95 15.53 3.16
C LYS A 123 8.55 16.04 2.84
N ASP A 124 8.42 17.32 2.51
CA ASP A 124 7.12 17.95 2.27
C ASP A 124 6.41 17.32 1.06
N VAL A 125 7.18 16.99 0.01
CA VAL A 125 6.65 16.27 -1.15
C VAL A 125 6.26 14.84 -0.79
N LEU A 126 7.08 14.14 0.00
CA LEU A 126 6.78 12.79 0.47
C LEU A 126 5.48 12.74 1.28
N ASP A 127 5.32 13.67 2.23
CA ASP A 127 4.14 13.75 3.10
C ASP A 127 2.87 14.08 2.28
N LYS A 128 2.97 14.96 1.27
CA LYS A 128 1.85 15.28 0.36
C LYS A 128 1.46 14.11 -0.54
N LEU A 129 2.44 13.34 -1.00
CA LEU A 129 2.23 12.22 -1.92
C LEU A 129 1.74 10.95 -1.20
N GLY A 130 2.12 10.77 0.06
CA GLY A 130 1.70 9.63 0.88
C GLY A 130 2.11 8.27 0.28
N VAL A 131 1.28 7.27 0.56
CA VAL A 131 1.45 5.89 0.07
C VAL A 131 1.27 5.80 -1.45
N GLU A 132 0.30 6.53 -2.00
CA GLU A 132 -0.05 6.47 -3.42
C GLU A 132 1.05 6.99 -4.34
N GLY A 133 1.83 7.98 -3.89
CA GLY A 133 2.97 8.47 -4.67
C GLY A 133 4.22 7.58 -4.58
N GLN A 134 4.16 6.45 -3.89
CA GLN A 134 5.24 5.46 -3.94
C GLN A 134 5.11 4.59 -5.18
N SER A 135 6.17 4.52 -5.98
CA SER A 135 6.24 3.58 -7.09
C SER A 135 6.51 2.16 -6.57
N SER A 136 5.73 1.20 -7.08
CA SER A 136 6.08 -0.21 -7.07
C SER A 136 6.86 -0.57 -8.34
N GLU A 137 7.94 -1.33 -8.22
CA GLU A 137 8.75 -1.76 -9.37
C GLU A 137 7.95 -2.68 -10.31
N GLU A 138 6.94 -3.39 -9.79
CA GLU A 138 6.09 -4.30 -10.56
C GLU A 138 4.97 -3.61 -11.36
N GLU A 139 4.65 -2.33 -11.10
CA GLU A 139 3.69 -1.58 -11.94
C GLU A 139 4.22 -1.36 -13.37
N SER A 140 5.53 -1.47 -13.58
CA SER A 140 6.18 -1.26 -14.88
C SER A 140 6.19 -2.52 -15.75
N ASP A 141 6.31 -3.70 -15.15
CA ASP A 141 6.73 -4.92 -15.85
C ASP A 141 5.60 -5.93 -16.08
N SER A 142 4.39 -5.62 -15.60
CA SER A 142 3.27 -6.58 -15.61
C SER A 142 2.43 -6.56 -16.89
N GLU A 143 2.62 -5.59 -17.79
CA GLU A 143 1.89 -5.56 -19.07
C GLU A 143 2.71 -6.23 -20.19
N PRO A 144 2.25 -7.37 -20.77
CA PRO A 144 2.89 -7.93 -21.94
C PRO A 144 2.68 -6.99 -23.13
N GLY A 145 3.75 -6.30 -23.56
CA GLY A 145 3.74 -5.36 -24.69
C GLY A 145 4.31 -3.98 -24.40
N VAL A 146 4.82 -3.70 -23.20
CA VAL A 146 5.41 -2.40 -22.90
C VAL A 146 6.71 -2.21 -23.70
N LEU A 147 6.64 -1.34 -24.71
CA LEU A 147 7.81 -0.78 -25.38
C LEU A 147 8.76 -0.24 -24.32
N LYS A 148 10.04 -0.65 -24.36
CA LYS A 148 11.11 -0.01 -23.58
C LYS A 148 11.27 1.43 -24.07
N VAL A 149 10.43 2.34 -23.59
CA VAL A 149 10.51 3.76 -23.94
C VAL A 149 11.70 4.35 -23.20
N THR A 150 12.71 4.77 -23.95
CA THR A 150 13.79 5.60 -23.43
C THR A 150 13.17 6.91 -22.94
N VAL A 151 13.03 7.09 -21.62
CA VAL A 151 12.41 8.28 -21.04
C VAL A 151 13.27 9.50 -21.39
N PRO A 152 12.78 10.45 -22.20
CA PRO A 152 13.58 11.61 -22.59
C PRO A 152 13.99 12.44 -21.38
N HIS A 153 15.16 13.07 -21.43
CA HIS A 153 15.76 13.76 -20.28
C HIS A 153 14.85 14.84 -19.66
N TYR A 154 14.02 15.51 -20.46
CA TYR A 154 13.05 16.53 -20.03
C TYR A 154 11.77 15.94 -19.42
N ARG A 155 11.49 14.65 -19.62
CA ARG A 155 10.41 13.91 -18.95
C ARG A 155 10.89 13.14 -17.72
N ARG A 156 12.15 13.29 -17.31
CA ARG A 156 12.62 12.73 -16.04
C ARG A 156 11.74 13.28 -14.93
N ARG A 157 10.96 12.39 -14.32
CA ARG A 157 10.04 12.71 -13.24
C ARG A 157 10.90 13.20 -12.07
N VAL A 158 10.97 14.52 -11.89
CA VAL A 158 11.80 15.18 -10.87
C VAL A 158 11.60 14.53 -9.50
N VAL A 159 10.37 14.12 -9.19
CA VAL A 159 10.03 13.40 -7.97
C VAL A 159 10.72 12.04 -7.88
N THR A 160 10.78 11.27 -8.96
CA THR A 160 11.42 9.93 -8.96
C THR A 160 12.91 10.03 -8.65
N GLU A 161 13.63 10.95 -9.31
CA GLU A 161 15.06 11.15 -9.05
C GLU A 161 15.28 11.70 -7.63
N MET A 162 14.47 12.68 -7.19
CA MET A 162 14.52 13.18 -5.82
C MET A 162 14.32 12.07 -4.78
N MET A 163 13.40 11.13 -5.01
CA MET A 163 13.16 10.01 -4.10
C MET A 163 14.27 8.96 -4.15
N LYS A 164 14.93 8.75 -5.30
CA LYS A 164 16.10 7.87 -5.40
C LYS A 164 17.30 8.45 -4.66
N ASP A 165 17.58 9.75 -4.86
CA ASP A 165 18.62 10.47 -4.12
C ASP A 165 18.41 10.35 -2.62
N LEU A 166 17.16 10.51 -2.19
CA LEU A 166 16.78 10.34 -0.80
C LEU A 166 17.04 8.91 -0.31
N ASP A 167 16.62 7.88 -1.04
CA ASP A 167 16.84 6.48 -0.65
C ASP A 167 18.34 6.17 -0.50
N LEU A 168 19.17 6.66 -1.42
CA LEU A 168 20.64 6.52 -1.34
C LEU A 168 21.18 7.20 -0.09
N ARG A 169 20.76 8.44 0.18
CA ARG A 169 21.23 9.17 1.36
C ARG A 169 20.81 8.49 2.65
N VAL A 170 19.56 8.04 2.76
CA VAL A 170 19.07 7.30 3.94
C VAL A 170 19.91 6.07 4.21
N LYS A 171 20.29 5.34 3.16
CA LYS A 171 21.16 4.17 3.29
C LYS A 171 22.54 4.55 3.83
N GLU A 172 23.18 5.59 3.29
CA GLU A 172 24.49 6.09 3.77
C GLU A 172 24.47 6.48 5.25
N VAL A 173 23.40 7.15 5.69
CA VAL A 173 23.22 7.55 7.09
C VAL A 173 23.04 6.34 7.97
N THR A 174 22.17 5.42 7.57
CA THR A 174 21.90 4.19 8.33
C THR A 174 23.18 3.36 8.51
N ASP A 175 23.98 3.22 7.44
CA ASP A 175 25.25 2.52 7.47
C ASP A 175 26.27 3.24 8.37
N SER A 176 26.32 4.57 8.33
CA SER A 176 27.22 5.37 9.17
C SER A 176 26.86 5.26 10.66
N VAL A 177 25.57 5.34 11.00
CA VAL A 177 25.06 5.18 12.37
C VAL A 177 25.28 3.74 12.87
N ALA A 178 25.06 2.73 12.03
CA ALA A 178 25.34 1.33 12.37
C ALA A 178 26.82 1.11 12.70
N ARG A 179 27.73 1.69 11.89
CA ARG A 179 29.19 1.62 12.14
C ARG A 179 29.61 2.29 13.44
N GLN A 180 29.01 3.44 13.78
CA GLN A 180 29.31 4.14 15.04
C GLN A 180 28.74 3.44 16.27
N SER A 181 27.58 2.78 16.13
CA SER A 181 26.91 2.07 17.23
C SER A 181 27.44 0.65 17.49
N GLY A 182 28.35 0.14 16.65
CA GLY A 182 28.98 -1.17 16.80
C GLY A 182 28.06 -2.37 16.55
N LYS A 183 26.82 -2.15 16.10
CA LYS A 183 25.88 -3.22 15.73
C LYS A 183 26.17 -3.67 14.30
N ARG A 184 26.89 -4.79 14.19
CA ARG A 184 26.95 -5.60 12.96
C ARG A 184 25.68 -6.42 12.80
#